data_AF-A0A3N5VWL5-F1
#
_entry.id   AF-A0A3N5VWL5-F1
#
_cell.length_a   1.000
_cell.length_b   1.000
_cell.length_c   1.000
_cell.angle_alpha   90.00
_cell.angle_beta   90.00
_cell.angle_gamma   90.00
#
_symmetry.space_group_name_H-M   'P 1'
#
loop_
_entity.id
_entity.type
_entity.pdbx_description
1 polymer ?
#
loop_
_entity_poly.entity_id
_entity_poly.type
_entity_poly.pdbx_seq_one_letter_code
_entity_poly.pdbx_strand_id
1 'polypeptide(L)'
;AGMPSGESVRSARDERMFVVHPRRTAGALATGCQAGGHTPERELMRMGSRSFWRVSLSRVLINVWFLGAADLDLHHLIHAQDDGPAVQGAVVRRVNAPYGVSPEEAAIFWFGRVDPTENYADVRVSYDETHIFLHIATFDRRLWYDGSPSANDLTNWDAMTVYLNKADNASNGPDANAYRFEGQLVWWEGRDSYQAAYRGDGTTWVTAAIDFETRSGWRGDQPNNDVDDRGWWLQYLIPFESLGLDGPPPHGTVWGLAVALHDRDDSAGTPIGDQVWPETMDTEQPATWGGLAFGVPAYAAPPAFPEGTTTIRHGLEGATVTDADVGGSSLCGYAAAPDFFPTWGSLNYAGKDFLNIQNQGDVADWPCFSRYYVTFPLDRIPANTAIVSATLTLYLWGGAGEGLDPGPQPSLIQVLSVDRDWDEATITWNNAPQAKENISATWVEPVDAYPGRPGIPYHWDVSRAVAEAHACGSPLRLAMYESDWAYHSGKYFDTCDVDEWGTEGRPTLRITWGTRVATPYSIYLPNTTRTGE
;
A
#
# COMPACT_ATOMS: atom_id res chain seq x y z
N ALA A 1 14.50 -71.46 4.14
CA ALA A 1 14.59 -70.69 5.39
C ALA A 1 15.14 -69.32 5.02
N GLY A 2 14.47 -68.18 5.17
CA GLY A 2 13.22 -67.80 5.81
C GLY A 2 13.35 -66.28 6.05
N MET A 3 12.35 -65.52 5.60
CA MET A 3 12.09 -64.08 5.81
C MET A 3 12.90 -63.02 5.03
N PRO A 4 12.21 -62.14 4.28
CA PRO A 4 12.66 -60.81 3.84
C PRO A 4 12.29 -59.72 4.86
N SER A 5 13.08 -58.63 4.88
CA SER A 5 12.88 -57.41 5.66
C SER A 5 11.77 -56.54 5.07
N GLY A 6 10.76 -56.21 5.89
CA GLY A 6 9.65 -55.33 5.55
C GLY A 6 9.95 -53.84 5.79
N GLU A 7 9.24 -53.03 5.01
CA GLU A 7 9.12 -51.57 5.04
C GLU A 7 8.59 -51.04 6.39
N SER A 8 8.96 -49.79 6.74
CA SER A 8 7.98 -48.86 7.29
C SER A 8 8.32 -47.38 7.05
N VAL A 9 7.28 -46.71 6.59
CA VAL A 9 7.03 -45.28 6.39
C VAL A 9 7.36 -44.45 7.64
N ARG A 10 7.99 -43.29 7.47
CA ARG A 10 8.01 -42.22 8.50
C ARG A 10 7.00 -41.15 8.12
N SER A 11 5.92 -41.08 8.91
CA SER A 11 4.97 -39.97 8.90
C SER A 11 5.41 -38.89 9.89
N ALA A 12 5.05 -37.66 9.55
CA ALA A 12 5.04 -36.49 10.41
C ALA A 12 4.08 -36.66 11.60
N ARG A 13 4.44 -36.06 12.74
CA ARG A 13 3.58 -35.75 13.90
C ARG A 13 4.19 -34.54 14.62
N ASP A 14 3.45 -33.43 14.64
CA ASP A 14 2.69 -32.91 15.79
C ASP A 14 3.55 -32.08 16.75
N GLU A 15 3.49 -30.75 16.61
CA GLU A 15 3.80 -29.81 17.69
C GLU A 15 2.50 -29.10 18.10
N ARG A 16 1.99 -29.45 19.28
CA ARG A 16 0.94 -28.70 19.99
C ARG A 16 1.61 -27.81 21.02
N MET A 17 1.43 -26.49 20.91
CA MET A 17 1.88 -25.53 21.91
C MET A 17 0.81 -25.27 22.98
N PHE A 18 1.27 -25.13 24.22
CA PHE A 18 0.50 -25.04 25.45
C PHE A 18 -0.07 -23.62 25.68
N VAL A 19 -1.35 -23.54 26.06
CA VAL A 19 -2.00 -22.32 26.57
C VAL A 19 -1.83 -22.24 28.09
N VAL A 20 -1.30 -21.12 28.60
CA VAL A 20 -1.20 -20.81 30.03
C VAL A 20 -2.11 -19.62 30.35
N HIS A 21 -3.11 -19.83 31.20
CA HIS A 21 -3.96 -18.76 31.76
C HIS A 21 -3.34 -18.14 33.02
N PRO A 22 -3.39 -16.81 33.21
CA PRO A 22 -3.10 -16.21 34.50
C PRO A 22 -4.33 -16.14 35.42
N ARG A 23 -4.09 -16.46 36.70
CA ARG A 23 -5.06 -16.46 37.80
C ARG A 23 -5.40 -15.05 38.27
N ARG A 24 -6.67 -14.87 38.63
CA ARG A 24 -7.20 -13.75 39.44
C ARG A 24 -6.59 -13.75 40.85
N THR A 25 -6.23 -12.57 41.34
CA THR A 25 -6.17 -12.27 42.77
C THR A 25 -6.93 -10.99 43.08
N ALA A 26 -7.84 -11.11 44.04
CA ALA A 26 -8.63 -10.02 44.61
C ALA A 26 -7.81 -9.30 45.70
N GLY A 27 -8.00 -7.98 45.80
CA GLY A 27 -7.57 -7.17 46.92
C GLY A 27 -8.56 -6.02 47.11
N ALA A 28 -9.34 -6.07 48.17
CA ALA A 28 -10.30 -5.04 48.59
C ALA A 28 -9.68 -4.08 49.60
N LEU A 29 -10.25 -2.87 49.68
CA LEU A 29 -10.34 -1.87 50.79
C LEU A 29 -10.25 -0.46 50.17
N ALA A 30 -10.97 0.59 50.55
CA ALA A 30 -12.22 0.79 51.28
C ALA A 30 -12.69 2.25 51.06
N THR A 31 -14.00 2.42 50.90
CA THR A 31 -14.88 3.48 51.43
C THR A 31 -14.45 4.97 51.52
N GLY A 32 -15.27 5.84 50.91
CA GLY A 32 -15.87 6.99 51.63
C GLY A 32 -16.03 8.32 50.88
N CYS A 33 -17.22 8.63 50.34
CA CYS A 33 -18.11 9.72 50.82
C CYS A 33 -19.31 9.99 49.88
N GLN A 34 -20.39 10.46 50.48
CA GLN A 34 -21.78 10.45 50.03
C GLN A 34 -22.22 11.67 49.18
N ALA A 35 -23.08 11.36 48.21
CA ALA A 35 -24.45 11.86 47.92
C ALA A 35 -24.84 13.36 47.99
N GLY A 36 -25.63 13.72 46.96
CA GLY A 36 -26.61 14.83 46.89
C GLY A 36 -26.49 15.54 45.53
N GLY A 37 -27.39 15.50 44.56
CA GLY A 37 -28.84 15.37 44.56
C GLY A 37 -29.44 16.65 43.97
N HIS A 38 -29.97 16.62 42.74
CA HIS A 38 -31.15 17.38 42.27
C HIS A 38 -31.27 17.42 40.72
N THR A 39 -32.34 16.80 40.22
CA THR A 39 -33.10 17.21 39.02
C THR A 39 -34.20 18.22 39.42
N PRO A 40 -34.65 19.11 38.51
CA PRO A 40 -35.89 18.87 37.73
C PRO A 40 -35.77 19.30 36.25
N GLU A 41 -36.30 18.57 35.28
CA GLU A 41 -37.70 18.52 34.73
C GLU A 41 -38.12 19.69 33.80
N ARG A 42 -38.51 19.31 32.54
CA ARG A 42 -39.45 19.93 31.56
C ARG A 42 -38.99 21.21 30.83
N GLU A 43 -39.29 21.48 29.56
CA GLU A 43 -40.50 21.18 28.78
C GLU A 43 -40.30 21.38 27.24
N LEU A 44 -41.14 20.68 26.47
CA LEU A 44 -41.48 20.75 25.03
C LEU A 44 -41.33 22.10 24.28
N MET A 45 -40.99 22.04 22.98
CA MET A 45 -41.90 22.47 21.89
C MET A 45 -41.50 21.98 20.49
N ARG A 46 -42.54 21.67 19.71
CA ARG A 46 -42.61 21.19 18.32
C ARG A 46 -42.78 22.36 17.33
N MET A 47 -42.69 22.00 16.04
CA MET A 47 -43.11 22.71 14.80
C MET A 47 -41.99 23.54 14.14
N GLY A 48 -41.73 23.47 12.83
CA GLY A 48 -42.38 22.78 11.72
C GLY A 48 -41.97 23.46 10.40
N SER A 49 -42.41 22.87 9.28
CA SER A 49 -42.57 23.48 7.95
C SER A 49 -41.52 23.18 6.86
N ARG A 50 -42.05 22.58 5.79
CA ARG A 50 -41.51 22.26 4.46
C ARG A 50 -41.65 23.47 3.52
N SER A 51 -40.80 23.58 2.48
CA SER A 51 -41.16 23.85 1.06
C SER A 51 -39.89 24.16 0.22
N PHE A 52 -39.57 23.32 -0.78
CA PHE A 52 -39.82 23.48 -2.23
C PHE A 52 -39.13 24.68 -2.91
N TRP A 53 -38.12 24.39 -3.75
CA TRP A 53 -37.73 25.25 -4.88
C TRP A 53 -37.57 24.42 -6.15
N ARG A 54 -38.26 24.86 -7.21
CA ARG A 54 -38.21 24.34 -8.58
C ARG A 54 -37.00 24.93 -9.31
N VAL A 55 -36.32 24.11 -10.12
CA VAL A 55 -35.31 24.53 -11.09
C VAL A 55 -35.97 24.69 -12.47
N SER A 56 -35.76 25.84 -13.12
CA SER A 56 -36.10 26.05 -14.53
C SER A 56 -34.81 26.07 -15.36
N LEU A 57 -34.73 25.17 -16.35
CA LEU A 57 -33.75 25.20 -17.43
C LEU A 57 -34.12 26.28 -18.46
N SER A 58 -33.13 27.00 -18.99
CA SER A 58 -33.27 27.74 -20.25
C SER A 58 -32.01 27.58 -21.09
N ARG A 59 -32.20 27.06 -22.31
CA ARG A 59 -31.21 26.87 -23.36
C ARG A 59 -30.92 28.20 -24.05
N VAL A 60 -29.66 28.47 -24.38
CA VAL A 60 -29.26 29.52 -25.34
C VAL A 60 -28.44 28.87 -26.46
N LEU A 61 -28.91 29.04 -27.69
CA LEU A 61 -28.21 28.78 -28.94
C LEU A 61 -27.99 30.14 -29.62
N ILE A 62 -26.78 30.46 -30.03
CA ILE A 62 -26.52 31.53 -31.01
C ILE A 62 -25.51 31.04 -32.04
N ASN A 63 -25.90 31.18 -33.31
CA ASN A 63 -25.12 30.90 -34.51
C ASN A 63 -24.24 32.09 -34.92
N VAL A 64 -23.15 31.72 -35.57
CA VAL A 64 -22.11 32.50 -36.26
C VAL A 64 -22.65 33.32 -37.44
N TRP A 65 -21.98 34.44 -37.81
CA TRP A 65 -21.53 34.84 -39.18
C TRP A 65 -21.08 36.33 -39.21
N PHE A 66 -19.83 36.64 -39.55
CA PHE A 66 -19.40 37.28 -40.82
C PHE A 66 -17.92 37.72 -40.85
N LEU A 67 -17.36 37.67 -42.07
CA LEU A 67 -15.99 37.97 -42.52
C LEU A 67 -15.59 39.46 -42.49
N GLY A 68 -14.27 39.71 -42.40
CA GLY A 68 -13.63 40.96 -42.83
C GLY A 68 -12.11 40.92 -42.64
N ALA A 69 -11.36 41.06 -43.75
CA ALA A 69 -9.89 41.06 -43.80
C ALA A 69 -9.32 42.50 -43.81
N ALA A 70 -8.16 42.72 -43.18
CA ALA A 70 -6.97 43.42 -43.71
C ALA A 70 -5.98 43.80 -42.58
N ASP A 71 -4.71 43.45 -42.81
CA ASP A 71 -3.42 43.91 -42.26
C ASP A 71 -3.39 44.88 -41.06
N LEU A 72 -2.64 44.53 -40.01
CA LEU A 72 -1.44 45.27 -39.56
C LEU A 72 -0.79 44.67 -38.28
N ASP A 73 0.53 44.78 -38.28
CA ASP A 73 1.49 44.79 -37.18
C ASP A 73 1.91 43.51 -36.44
N LEU A 74 3.15 43.14 -36.78
CA LEU A 74 3.97 42.09 -36.22
C LEU A 74 4.85 42.71 -35.14
N HIS A 75 4.37 42.84 -33.89
CA HIS A 75 5.16 42.85 -32.65
C HIS A 75 4.26 43.02 -31.42
N HIS A 76 4.48 42.20 -30.40
CA HIS A 76 3.79 42.14 -29.09
C HIS A 76 2.34 41.62 -29.08
N LEU A 77 2.20 40.29 -28.96
CA LEU A 77 1.15 39.64 -28.16
C LEU A 77 1.62 38.22 -27.83
N ILE A 78 2.27 38.06 -26.68
CA ILE A 78 2.33 36.77 -25.99
C ILE A 78 0.90 36.53 -25.52
N HIS A 79 0.14 35.75 -26.29
CA HIS A 79 -1.13 35.22 -25.81
C HIS A 79 -0.78 34.23 -24.70
N ALA A 80 -1.12 34.61 -23.46
CA ALA A 80 -1.35 33.68 -22.39
C ALA A 80 -2.37 32.67 -22.90
N GLN A 81 -1.90 31.45 -23.15
CA GLN A 81 -2.76 30.30 -23.32
C GLN A 81 -3.38 30.09 -21.95
N ASP A 82 -4.69 30.31 -21.88
CA ASP A 82 -5.51 30.04 -20.71
C ASP A 82 -5.48 28.51 -20.52
N ASP A 83 -4.47 28.03 -19.80
CA ASP A 83 -4.31 26.64 -19.43
C ASP A 83 -5.42 26.28 -18.45
N GLY A 84 -6.55 25.83 -19.00
CA GLY A 84 -7.50 25.03 -18.25
C GLY A 84 -6.77 23.86 -17.56
N PRO A 85 -7.28 23.37 -16.43
CA PRO A 85 -6.57 22.37 -15.64
C PRO A 85 -6.22 21.19 -16.54
N ALA A 86 -4.91 20.93 -16.67
CA ALA A 86 -4.40 19.74 -17.33
C ALA A 86 -5.14 18.54 -16.74
N VAL A 87 -5.79 17.76 -17.61
CA VAL A 87 -6.33 16.45 -17.24
C VAL A 87 -5.14 15.65 -16.73
N GLN A 88 -4.97 15.55 -15.41
CA GLN A 88 -4.06 14.59 -14.81
C GLN A 88 -4.46 13.23 -15.37
N GLY A 89 -3.56 12.60 -16.13
CA GLY A 89 -3.76 11.23 -16.58
C GLY A 89 -4.07 10.34 -15.38
N ALA A 90 -4.85 9.27 -15.60
CA ALA A 90 -5.18 8.31 -14.55
C ALA A 90 -3.90 7.85 -13.82
N VAL A 91 -3.93 7.87 -12.49
CA VAL A 91 -2.79 7.41 -11.69
C VAL A 91 -2.67 5.90 -11.88
N VAL A 92 -1.55 5.48 -12.44
CA VAL A 92 -1.23 4.05 -12.59
C VAL A 92 -0.56 3.60 -11.30
N ARG A 93 -1.25 2.77 -10.50
CA ARG A 93 -0.66 2.05 -9.37
C ARG A 93 0.37 1.05 -9.90
N ARG A 94 1.52 0.93 -9.24
CA ARG A 94 2.57 -0.01 -9.61
C ARG A 94 3.18 -0.64 -8.37
N VAL A 95 3.51 -1.92 -8.46
CA VAL A 95 4.37 -2.60 -7.52
C VAL A 95 5.60 -3.12 -8.25
N ASN A 96 6.78 -2.78 -7.74
CA ASN A 96 8.07 -3.25 -8.20
C ASN A 96 8.46 -4.48 -7.37
N ALA A 97 8.21 -5.66 -7.90
CA ALA A 97 8.49 -6.92 -7.22
C ALA A 97 10.02 -7.17 -7.20
N PRO A 98 10.65 -7.41 -6.06
CA PRO A 98 12.06 -7.80 -5.99
C PRO A 98 12.28 -9.24 -6.48
N TYR A 99 13.49 -9.49 -7.00
CA TYR A 99 13.92 -10.79 -7.53
C TYR A 99 14.71 -11.59 -6.49
N GLY A 100 14.38 -12.87 -6.34
CA GLY A 100 15.19 -13.84 -5.59
C GLY A 100 15.34 -13.51 -4.11
N VAL A 101 14.39 -12.77 -3.55
CA VAL A 101 14.34 -12.41 -2.13
C VAL A 101 13.43 -13.37 -1.37
N SER A 102 13.62 -13.46 -0.06
CA SER A 102 12.71 -14.22 0.78
C SER A 102 11.33 -13.54 0.88
N PRO A 103 10.26 -14.28 1.23
CA PRO A 103 8.92 -13.71 1.33
C PRO A 103 8.78 -12.49 2.27
N GLU A 104 9.57 -12.43 3.34
CA GLU A 104 9.63 -11.29 4.27
C GLU A 104 10.26 -10.03 3.65
N GLU A 105 10.98 -10.17 2.54
CA GLU A 105 11.60 -9.09 1.78
C GLU A 105 10.78 -8.66 0.54
N ALA A 106 9.62 -9.29 0.31
CA ALA A 106 8.74 -9.00 -0.80
C ALA A 106 8.23 -7.55 -0.79
N ALA A 107 7.98 -6.97 -1.96
CA ALA A 107 7.36 -5.65 -2.06
C ALA A 107 5.95 -5.66 -1.46
N ILE A 108 5.55 -4.62 -0.73
CA ILE A 108 4.23 -4.54 -0.09
C ILE A 108 3.37 -3.43 -0.68
N PHE A 109 2.07 -3.66 -0.83
CA PHE A 109 1.04 -2.64 -1.09
C PHE A 109 -0.27 -3.02 -0.39
N TRP A 110 -1.26 -2.14 -0.43
CA TRP A 110 -2.53 -2.36 0.28
C TRP A 110 -3.75 -1.73 -0.36
N PHE A 111 -4.92 -2.24 0.02
CA PHE A 111 -6.24 -1.72 -0.35
C PHE A 111 -7.31 -2.18 0.66
N GLY A 112 -8.53 -1.67 0.49
CA GLY A 112 -9.65 -1.97 1.39
C GLY A 112 -9.71 -1.09 2.63
N ARG A 113 -10.60 -1.42 3.56
CA ARG A 113 -10.95 -0.64 4.75
C ARG A 113 -11.24 -1.59 5.91
N VAL A 114 -11.00 -1.13 7.13
CA VAL A 114 -11.32 -1.88 8.35
C VAL A 114 -12.58 -1.31 8.95
N ASP A 115 -13.70 -2.01 8.76
CA ASP A 115 -14.94 -1.74 9.47
C ASP A 115 -15.70 -3.06 9.77
N PRO A 116 -16.91 -3.04 10.35
CA PRO A 116 -17.64 -4.29 10.65
C PRO A 116 -18.08 -5.12 9.43
N THR A 117 -17.95 -4.60 8.21
CA THR A 117 -18.46 -5.22 6.97
C THR A 117 -17.49 -5.15 5.80
N GLU A 118 -16.55 -4.21 5.79
CA GLU A 118 -15.51 -4.10 4.77
C GLU A 118 -14.23 -4.76 5.26
N ASN A 119 -13.54 -5.41 4.31
CA ASN A 119 -12.26 -6.02 4.57
C ASN A 119 -11.10 -5.17 4.06
N TYR A 120 -9.93 -5.44 4.63
CA TYR A 120 -8.70 -4.75 4.32
C TYR A 120 -7.62 -5.78 3.96
N ALA A 121 -6.77 -5.50 2.97
CA ALA A 121 -5.69 -6.41 2.57
C ALA A 121 -4.31 -5.73 2.47
N ASP A 122 -3.31 -6.40 3.04
CA ASP A 122 -1.90 -6.20 2.73
C ASP A 122 -1.44 -7.26 1.72
N VAL A 123 -0.88 -6.83 0.59
CA VAL A 123 -0.35 -7.73 -0.46
C VAL A 123 1.16 -7.61 -0.52
N ARG A 124 1.84 -8.75 -0.38
CA ARG A 124 3.27 -8.91 -0.59
C ARG A 124 3.52 -9.62 -1.92
N VAL A 125 4.45 -9.13 -2.73
CA VAL A 125 4.80 -9.70 -4.03
C VAL A 125 6.31 -9.75 -4.26
N SER A 126 6.80 -10.88 -4.73
CA SER A 126 8.17 -11.09 -5.20
C SER A 126 8.17 -12.10 -6.35
N TYR A 127 9.33 -12.34 -6.94
CA TYR A 127 9.49 -13.41 -7.93
C TYR A 127 10.89 -13.99 -7.87
N ASP A 128 11.07 -15.20 -8.37
CA ASP A 128 12.36 -15.85 -8.51
C ASP A 128 12.56 -16.43 -9.92
N GLU A 129 13.45 -17.41 -10.08
CA GLU A 129 13.69 -18.08 -11.36
C GLU A 129 12.49 -18.88 -11.87
N THR A 130 11.57 -19.26 -10.99
CA THR A 130 10.56 -20.29 -11.23
C THR A 130 9.13 -19.77 -11.13
N HIS A 131 8.84 -18.83 -10.23
CA HIS A 131 7.48 -18.37 -9.99
C HIS A 131 7.38 -16.91 -9.58
N ILE A 132 6.16 -16.38 -9.72
CA ILE A 132 5.70 -15.18 -9.02
C ILE A 132 5.08 -15.63 -7.70
N PHE A 133 5.49 -14.98 -6.61
CA PHE A 133 4.93 -15.18 -5.27
C PHE A 133 4.03 -14.01 -4.93
N LEU A 134 2.81 -14.30 -4.45
CA LEU A 134 1.97 -13.33 -3.77
C LEU A 134 1.55 -13.88 -2.40
N HIS A 135 1.53 -13.02 -1.38
CA HIS A 135 0.91 -13.31 -0.08
C HIS A 135 -0.03 -12.15 0.26
N ILE A 136 -1.31 -12.45 0.41
CA ILE A 136 -2.36 -11.47 0.66
C ILE A 136 -2.92 -11.78 2.06
N ALA A 137 -2.67 -10.89 3.01
CA ALA A 137 -3.18 -10.98 4.38
C ALA A 137 -4.33 -10.01 4.57
N THR A 138 -5.46 -10.53 5.04
CA THR A 138 -6.74 -9.82 5.11
C THR A 138 -7.20 -9.68 6.56
N PHE A 139 -7.62 -8.47 6.93
CA PHE A 139 -8.33 -8.24 8.19
C PHE A 139 -9.81 -8.43 7.89
N ASP A 140 -10.39 -9.42 8.55
CA ASP A 140 -11.71 -9.92 8.25
C ASP A 140 -12.37 -10.33 9.55
N ARG A 141 -13.59 -9.85 9.77
CA ARG A 141 -14.31 -10.06 11.01
C ARG A 141 -14.99 -11.42 11.05
N ARG A 142 -15.41 -11.99 9.92
CA ARG A 142 -16.16 -13.26 9.89
C ARG A 142 -15.64 -14.11 8.77
N LEU A 143 -15.21 -15.31 9.10
CA LEU A 143 -14.64 -16.19 8.08
C LEU A 143 -15.70 -17.18 7.58
N TRP A 144 -16.05 -17.13 6.31
CA TRP A 144 -16.95 -18.10 5.66
C TRP A 144 -16.38 -18.66 4.36
N TYR A 145 -16.43 -19.98 4.25
CA TYR A 145 -15.98 -20.70 3.07
C TYR A 145 -16.89 -21.91 2.77
N ASP A 146 -16.91 -22.35 1.51
CA ASP A 146 -17.68 -23.50 1.08
C ASP A 146 -17.02 -24.80 1.51
N GLY A 147 -17.72 -25.67 2.24
CA GLY A 147 -17.23 -27.01 2.58
C GLY A 147 -17.20 -27.98 1.39
N SER A 148 -17.79 -27.60 0.26
CA SER A 148 -17.91 -28.41 -0.96
C SER A 148 -17.87 -27.53 -2.22
N PRO A 149 -16.77 -26.77 -2.42
CA PRO A 149 -16.71 -25.72 -3.44
C PRO A 149 -16.82 -26.29 -4.86
N SER A 150 -17.32 -25.44 -5.77
CA SER A 150 -17.14 -25.63 -7.20
C SER A 150 -16.30 -24.50 -7.78
N ALA A 151 -15.60 -24.76 -8.90
CA ALA A 151 -14.77 -23.72 -9.51
C ALA A 151 -15.54 -22.43 -9.84
N ASN A 152 -16.85 -22.52 -10.11
CA ASN A 152 -17.67 -21.39 -10.53
C ASN A 152 -18.23 -20.56 -9.36
N ASP A 153 -18.10 -21.01 -8.13
CA ASP A 153 -18.67 -20.33 -6.95
C ASP A 153 -17.63 -19.91 -5.92
N LEU A 154 -16.33 -20.10 -6.20
CA LEU A 154 -15.25 -19.77 -5.26
C LEU A 154 -15.37 -18.35 -4.72
N THR A 155 -15.67 -17.38 -5.60
CA THR A 155 -15.76 -15.94 -5.30
C THR A 155 -17.06 -15.50 -4.62
N ASN A 156 -17.97 -16.42 -4.28
CA ASN A 156 -19.18 -16.12 -3.51
C ASN A 156 -18.97 -16.25 -1.99
N TRP A 157 -17.73 -16.48 -1.58
CA TRP A 157 -17.23 -16.76 -0.24
C TRP A 157 -15.94 -15.97 -0.01
N ASP A 158 -15.31 -16.13 1.14
CA ASP A 158 -14.01 -15.54 1.42
C ASP A 158 -12.96 -16.11 0.47
N ALA A 159 -12.65 -15.32 -0.53
CA ALA A 159 -11.78 -15.69 -1.63
C ALA A 159 -10.98 -14.48 -2.10
N MET A 160 -9.90 -14.75 -2.80
CA MET A 160 -9.12 -13.71 -3.46
C MET A 160 -8.95 -14.12 -4.91
N THR A 161 -8.91 -13.11 -5.78
CA THR A 161 -8.63 -13.31 -7.19
C THR A 161 -7.44 -12.47 -7.60
N VAL A 162 -6.42 -13.11 -8.18
CA VAL A 162 -5.26 -12.46 -8.78
C VAL A 162 -5.42 -12.43 -10.29
N TYR A 163 -5.38 -11.23 -10.87
CA TYR A 163 -5.41 -11.00 -12.30
C TYR A 163 -4.02 -10.62 -12.79
N LEU A 164 -3.54 -11.29 -13.83
CA LEU A 164 -2.25 -10.99 -14.48
C LEU A 164 -2.44 -10.76 -15.97
N ASN A 165 -1.80 -9.74 -16.53
CA ASN A 165 -1.74 -9.54 -17.97
C ASN A 165 -0.29 -9.40 -18.41
N LYS A 166 0.19 -10.30 -19.27
CA LYS A 166 1.58 -10.24 -19.76
C LYS A 166 1.83 -9.12 -20.78
N ALA A 167 0.78 -8.48 -21.27
CA ALA A 167 0.86 -7.34 -22.19
C ALA A 167 0.86 -6.00 -21.44
N ASP A 168 0.84 -4.89 -22.19
CA ASP A 168 0.93 -3.51 -21.69
C ASP A 168 -0.38 -2.97 -21.07
N ASN A 169 -1.28 -3.86 -20.65
CA ASN A 169 -2.63 -3.52 -20.19
C ASN A 169 -3.49 -2.73 -21.18
N ALA A 170 -3.11 -2.52 -22.44
CA ALA A 170 -3.87 -1.61 -23.31
C ALA A 170 -5.23 -2.15 -23.80
N SER A 171 -5.61 -3.38 -23.44
CA SER A 171 -6.83 -4.04 -23.94
C SER A 171 -8.09 -3.63 -23.17
N ASN A 172 -9.21 -3.52 -23.90
CA ASN A 172 -10.55 -3.27 -23.36
C ASN A 172 -11.31 -4.57 -23.01
N GLY A 173 -10.59 -5.68 -22.90
CA GLY A 173 -11.11 -7.04 -22.69
C GLY A 173 -9.97 -7.98 -22.29
N PRO A 174 -10.22 -9.03 -21.49
CA PRO A 174 -9.22 -10.03 -21.18
C PRO A 174 -8.91 -10.86 -22.43
N ASP A 175 -7.67 -10.79 -22.92
CA ASP A 175 -7.22 -11.54 -24.09
C ASP A 175 -6.39 -12.77 -23.69
N ALA A 176 -5.75 -13.43 -24.67
CA ALA A 176 -4.93 -14.60 -24.41
C ALA A 176 -3.68 -14.34 -23.53
N ASN A 177 -3.34 -13.07 -23.24
CA ASN A 177 -2.28 -12.70 -22.30
C ASN A 177 -2.80 -12.43 -20.89
N ALA A 178 -4.12 -12.39 -20.71
CA ALA A 178 -4.79 -12.18 -19.44
C ALA A 178 -5.11 -13.51 -18.74
N TYR A 179 -4.82 -13.57 -17.45
CA TYR A 179 -4.98 -14.70 -16.56
C TYR A 179 -5.75 -14.25 -15.32
N ARG A 180 -6.58 -15.15 -14.80
CA ARG A 180 -7.33 -14.98 -13.55
C ARG A 180 -7.14 -16.23 -12.72
N PHE A 181 -6.63 -16.05 -11.51
CA PHE A 181 -6.35 -17.10 -10.54
C PHE A 181 -7.20 -16.86 -9.30
N GLU A 182 -8.07 -17.81 -8.98
CA GLU A 182 -8.94 -17.74 -7.82
C GLU A 182 -8.46 -18.71 -6.76
N GLY A 183 -8.50 -18.26 -5.52
CA GLY A 183 -8.28 -19.09 -4.34
C GLY A 183 -9.31 -18.73 -3.28
N GLN A 184 -9.92 -19.74 -2.67
CA GLN A 184 -10.81 -19.57 -1.52
C GLN A 184 -10.07 -19.94 -0.23
N LEU A 185 -10.48 -19.32 0.87
CA LEU A 185 -10.18 -19.79 2.21
C LEU A 185 -10.56 -21.27 2.35
N VAL A 186 -9.77 -22.03 3.09
CA VAL A 186 -10.14 -23.37 3.54
C VAL A 186 -9.58 -23.59 4.94
N TRP A 187 -10.27 -24.39 5.75
CA TRP A 187 -9.88 -24.63 7.12
C TRP A 187 -8.83 -25.75 7.25
N TRP A 188 -9.15 -26.97 6.81
CA TRP A 188 -8.25 -28.13 6.93
C TRP A 188 -8.39 -29.14 5.79
N GLU A 189 -9.36 -28.93 4.90
CA GLU A 189 -9.64 -29.77 3.74
C GLU A 189 -8.52 -29.67 2.68
N GLY A 190 -8.51 -30.61 1.74
CA GLY A 190 -7.59 -30.58 0.61
C GLY A 190 -7.89 -29.40 -0.31
N ARG A 191 -6.85 -28.65 -0.73
CA ARG A 191 -6.98 -27.39 -1.48
C ARG A 191 -7.31 -27.55 -2.97
N ASP A 192 -7.22 -28.74 -3.55
CA ASP A 192 -7.37 -28.94 -5.00
C ASP A 192 -8.70 -28.39 -5.57
N SER A 193 -9.78 -28.42 -4.78
CA SER A 193 -11.09 -27.88 -5.16
C SER A 193 -11.30 -26.40 -4.80
N TYR A 194 -10.36 -25.78 -4.08
CA TYR A 194 -10.43 -24.42 -3.54
C TYR A 194 -9.63 -23.42 -4.39
N GLN A 195 -9.30 -23.79 -5.61
CA GLN A 195 -8.60 -22.93 -6.55
C GLN A 195 -9.06 -23.19 -7.98
N ALA A 196 -9.10 -22.14 -8.80
CA ALA A 196 -9.48 -22.22 -10.20
C ALA A 196 -8.67 -21.22 -11.04
N ALA A 197 -8.43 -21.57 -12.30
CA ALA A 197 -7.73 -20.71 -13.24
C ALA A 197 -8.57 -20.46 -14.49
N TYR A 198 -8.42 -19.26 -15.04
CA TYR A 198 -9.09 -18.80 -16.24
C TYR A 198 -8.11 -18.03 -17.12
N ARG A 199 -8.43 -17.99 -18.41
CA ARG A 199 -7.69 -17.24 -19.42
C ARG A 199 -8.68 -16.38 -20.21
N GLY A 200 -8.24 -15.19 -20.63
CA GLY A 200 -9.04 -14.36 -21.50
C GLY A 200 -9.18 -14.93 -22.92
N ASP A 201 -10.34 -14.76 -23.54
CA ASP A 201 -10.62 -15.12 -24.94
C ASP A 201 -10.66 -13.93 -25.91
N GLY A 202 -10.43 -12.73 -25.39
CA GLY A 202 -10.55 -11.44 -26.07
C GLY A 202 -11.81 -10.67 -25.68
N THR A 203 -12.76 -11.30 -25.00
CA THR A 203 -14.02 -10.70 -24.57
C THR A 203 -14.39 -11.01 -23.12
N THR A 204 -14.08 -12.21 -22.62
CA THR A 204 -14.42 -12.65 -21.27
C THR A 204 -13.45 -13.73 -20.78
N TRP A 205 -13.68 -14.23 -19.58
CA TRP A 205 -12.92 -15.30 -18.94
C TRP A 205 -13.44 -16.68 -19.34
N VAL A 206 -12.53 -17.56 -19.75
CA VAL A 206 -12.81 -18.99 -19.97
C VAL A 206 -11.97 -19.84 -19.04
N THR A 207 -12.57 -20.88 -18.45
CA THR A 207 -11.86 -21.83 -17.58
C THR A 207 -10.66 -22.43 -18.32
N ALA A 208 -9.52 -22.51 -17.63
CA ALA A 208 -8.29 -23.02 -18.20
C ALA A 208 -7.58 -23.94 -17.19
N ALA A 209 -6.95 -25.00 -17.70
CA ALA A 209 -6.07 -25.86 -16.91
C ALA A 209 -4.67 -25.23 -16.88
N ILE A 210 -4.47 -24.32 -15.93
CA ILE A 210 -3.20 -23.61 -15.72
C ILE A 210 -2.71 -23.98 -14.33
N ASP A 211 -1.51 -24.52 -14.24
CA ASP A 211 -0.95 -24.97 -12.97
C ASP A 211 -0.53 -23.77 -12.11
N PHE A 212 -0.98 -23.76 -10.86
CA PHE A 212 -0.55 -22.84 -9.80
C PHE A 212 -0.87 -23.47 -8.43
N GLU A 213 -0.18 -23.02 -7.38
CA GLU A 213 -0.43 -23.47 -6.01
C GLU A 213 -0.98 -22.32 -5.19
N THR A 214 -2.01 -22.62 -4.38
CA THR A 214 -2.45 -21.73 -3.30
C THR A 214 -2.23 -22.35 -1.94
N ARG A 215 -1.99 -21.51 -0.93
CA ARG A 215 -2.04 -21.88 0.50
C ARG A 215 -2.92 -20.91 1.24
N SER A 216 -3.57 -21.34 2.30
CA SER A 216 -4.34 -20.47 3.19
C SER A 216 -3.96 -20.67 4.64
N GLY A 217 -4.25 -19.65 5.44
CA GLY A 217 -4.31 -19.74 6.89
C GLY A 217 -5.22 -18.66 7.43
N TRP A 218 -5.58 -18.79 8.71
CA TRP A 218 -6.50 -17.87 9.36
C TRP A 218 -6.24 -17.79 10.86
N ARG A 219 -6.80 -16.76 11.49
CA ARG A 219 -6.74 -16.53 12.92
C ARG A 219 -8.08 -16.02 13.44
N GLY A 220 -8.49 -16.54 14.59
CA GLY A 220 -9.73 -16.15 15.24
C GLY A 220 -10.31 -17.29 16.07
N ASP A 221 -11.63 -17.34 16.12
CA ASP A 221 -12.42 -18.36 16.78
C ASP A 221 -12.55 -19.61 15.90
N GLN A 222 -13.29 -19.52 14.79
CA GLN A 222 -13.57 -20.63 13.89
C GLN A 222 -14.33 -20.16 12.64
N PRO A 223 -13.91 -20.55 11.42
CA PRO A 223 -14.69 -20.30 10.20
C PRO A 223 -16.07 -20.97 10.18
N ASN A 224 -16.98 -20.41 9.38
CA ASN A 224 -18.38 -20.82 9.19
C ASN A 224 -19.23 -20.72 10.46
N ASN A 225 -19.05 -19.64 11.23
CA ASN A 225 -19.88 -19.32 12.38
C ASN A 225 -20.14 -17.81 12.52
N ASP A 226 -20.93 -17.44 13.53
CA ASP A 226 -21.26 -16.05 13.85
C ASP A 226 -20.39 -15.49 15.01
N VAL A 227 -19.12 -15.89 15.12
CA VAL A 227 -18.15 -15.37 16.09
C VAL A 227 -17.06 -14.57 15.37
N ASP A 228 -16.61 -13.47 15.99
CA ASP A 228 -15.65 -12.58 15.34
C ASP A 228 -14.26 -13.24 15.32
N ASP A 229 -13.66 -13.28 14.14
CA ASP A 229 -12.30 -13.71 13.89
C ASP A 229 -11.36 -12.49 13.84
N ARG A 230 -10.10 -12.72 13.45
CA ARG A 230 -9.11 -11.66 13.24
C ARG A 230 -8.82 -11.41 11.79
N GLY A 231 -8.84 -12.46 10.98
CA GLY A 231 -8.46 -12.38 9.58
C GLY A 231 -7.88 -13.67 9.05
N TRP A 232 -7.45 -13.61 7.81
CA TRP A 232 -6.97 -14.75 7.06
C TRP A 232 -5.98 -14.34 5.98
N TRP A 233 -5.37 -15.30 5.31
CA TRP A 233 -4.46 -15.02 4.22
C TRP A 233 -4.52 -16.10 3.14
N LEU A 234 -4.16 -15.69 1.92
CA LEU A 234 -3.84 -16.59 0.82
C LEU A 234 -2.43 -16.31 0.28
N GLN A 235 -1.73 -17.39 -0.07
CA GLN A 235 -0.52 -17.34 -0.86
C GLN A 235 -0.76 -17.91 -2.24
N TYR A 236 -0.13 -17.33 -3.25
CA TYR A 236 -0.10 -17.80 -4.64
C TYR A 236 1.35 -18.06 -5.04
N LEU A 237 1.60 -19.24 -5.60
CA LEU A 237 2.81 -19.56 -6.35
C LEU A 237 2.37 -19.79 -7.80
N ILE A 238 2.74 -18.87 -8.69
CA ILE A 238 2.36 -18.92 -10.10
C ILE A 238 3.63 -19.19 -10.92
N PRO A 239 3.85 -20.45 -11.37
CA PRO A 239 5.02 -20.80 -12.16
C PRO A 239 5.09 -20.06 -13.49
N PHE A 240 6.27 -19.59 -13.90
CA PHE A 240 6.44 -18.99 -15.23
C PHE A 240 6.14 -19.99 -16.36
N GLU A 241 6.45 -21.27 -16.15
CA GLU A 241 6.16 -22.35 -17.10
C GLU A 241 4.65 -22.48 -17.37
N SER A 242 3.79 -22.33 -16.35
CA SER A 242 2.34 -22.38 -16.55
C SER A 242 1.80 -21.18 -17.31
N LEU A 243 2.53 -20.06 -17.30
CA LEU A 243 2.29 -18.89 -18.12
C LEU A 243 2.91 -19.00 -19.54
N GLY A 244 3.55 -20.12 -19.86
CA GLY A 244 4.20 -20.40 -21.14
C GLY A 244 5.55 -19.67 -21.31
N LEU A 245 6.30 -19.49 -20.23
CA LEU A 245 7.61 -18.86 -20.21
C LEU A 245 8.66 -19.81 -19.60
N ASP A 246 9.89 -19.76 -20.09
CA ASP A 246 10.99 -20.59 -19.58
C ASP A 246 11.61 -20.04 -18.27
N GLY A 247 11.12 -18.89 -17.79
CA GLY A 247 11.63 -18.18 -16.62
C GLY A 247 11.02 -16.78 -16.51
N PRO A 248 11.50 -15.96 -15.55
CA PRO A 248 10.98 -14.61 -15.36
C PRO A 248 11.27 -13.71 -16.56
N PRO A 249 10.40 -12.72 -16.83
CA PRO A 249 10.70 -11.72 -17.84
C PRO A 249 11.93 -10.86 -17.45
N PRO A 250 12.56 -10.16 -18.41
CA PRO A 250 13.69 -9.30 -18.12
C PRO A 250 13.38 -8.21 -17.08
N HIS A 251 14.38 -7.85 -16.27
CA HIS A 251 14.27 -6.76 -15.31
C HIS A 251 13.74 -5.46 -15.95
N GLY A 252 12.77 -4.83 -15.31
CA GLY A 252 12.08 -3.62 -15.79
C GLY A 252 10.90 -3.90 -16.71
N THR A 253 10.62 -5.16 -17.06
CA THR A 253 9.36 -5.53 -17.72
C THR A 253 8.19 -5.19 -16.79
N VAL A 254 7.10 -4.67 -17.35
CA VAL A 254 5.87 -4.38 -16.61
C VAL A 254 4.74 -5.20 -17.19
N TRP A 255 4.05 -5.95 -16.32
CA TRP A 255 2.80 -6.65 -16.59
C TRP A 255 1.64 -5.93 -15.92
N GLY A 256 0.42 -6.28 -16.31
CA GLY A 256 -0.75 -5.97 -15.53
C GLY A 256 -0.88 -6.83 -14.29
N LEU A 257 -1.29 -6.19 -13.20
CA LEU A 257 -1.70 -6.85 -11.97
C LEU A 257 -2.97 -6.18 -11.45
N ALA A 258 -3.93 -7.00 -11.05
CA ALA A 258 -5.00 -6.57 -10.18
C ALA A 258 -5.35 -7.66 -9.16
N VAL A 259 -5.93 -7.25 -8.03
CA VAL A 259 -6.35 -8.14 -6.95
C VAL A 259 -7.77 -7.79 -6.55
N ALA A 260 -8.64 -8.80 -6.45
CA ALA A 260 -9.96 -8.67 -5.85
C ALA A 260 -10.00 -9.50 -4.55
N LEU A 261 -10.60 -8.93 -3.52
CA LEU A 261 -10.92 -9.59 -2.26
C LEU A 261 -12.44 -9.73 -2.19
N HIS A 262 -12.89 -10.98 -2.13
CA HIS A 262 -14.27 -11.40 -2.00
C HIS A 262 -14.56 -11.72 -0.54
N ASP A 263 -15.78 -11.43 -0.10
CA ASP A 263 -16.15 -11.46 1.30
C ASP A 263 -17.53 -12.07 1.51
N ARG A 264 -17.68 -12.84 2.59
CA ARG A 264 -18.96 -13.35 3.06
C ARG A 264 -18.97 -13.43 4.58
N ASP A 265 -19.91 -12.70 5.18
CA ASP A 265 -20.04 -12.63 6.64
C ASP A 265 -21.04 -13.61 7.27
N ASP A 266 -21.86 -14.31 6.46
CA ASP A 266 -22.93 -15.17 6.98
C ASP A 266 -23.35 -16.32 6.05
N SER A 267 -24.03 -17.31 6.63
CA SER A 267 -24.57 -18.45 5.87
C SER A 267 -25.61 -18.06 4.81
N ALA A 268 -26.30 -16.92 4.96
CA ALA A 268 -27.33 -16.49 4.02
C ALA A 268 -26.75 -15.82 2.76
N GLY A 269 -25.50 -15.35 2.82
CA GLY A 269 -24.83 -14.66 1.74
C GLY A 269 -25.33 -13.25 1.58
N THR A 270 -25.43 -12.52 2.69
CA THR A 270 -25.70 -11.07 2.62
C THR A 270 -24.69 -10.43 1.67
N PRO A 271 -25.15 -9.70 0.62
CA PRO A 271 -24.24 -9.13 -0.36
C PRO A 271 -23.28 -8.11 0.27
N ILE A 272 -21.99 -8.34 0.07
CA ILE A 272 -20.90 -7.41 0.40
C ILE A 272 -20.12 -7.16 -0.89
N GLY A 273 -19.68 -5.92 -1.08
CA GLY A 273 -18.95 -5.54 -2.28
C GLY A 273 -17.48 -5.95 -2.19
N ASP A 274 -16.93 -6.45 -3.29
CA ASP A 274 -15.50 -6.75 -3.38
C ASP A 274 -14.66 -5.49 -3.10
N GLN A 275 -13.53 -5.70 -2.42
CA GLN A 275 -12.47 -4.71 -2.32
C GLN A 275 -11.44 -5.01 -3.41
N VAL A 276 -10.97 -3.98 -4.13
CA VAL A 276 -10.13 -4.17 -5.32
C VAL A 276 -8.89 -3.29 -5.31
N TRP A 277 -7.83 -3.80 -5.93
CA TRP A 277 -6.64 -3.05 -6.30
C TRP A 277 -6.32 -3.22 -7.79
N PRO A 278 -6.07 -2.12 -8.54
CA PRO A 278 -6.26 -0.72 -8.14
C PRO A 278 -7.71 -0.36 -7.83
N GLU A 279 -7.94 0.80 -7.23
CA GLU A 279 -9.28 1.26 -6.83
C GLU A 279 -10.24 1.50 -8.01
N THR A 280 -9.70 1.57 -9.22
CA THR A 280 -10.45 1.75 -10.47
C THR A 280 -10.57 0.48 -11.29
N MET A 281 -10.12 -0.65 -10.74
CA MET A 281 -10.10 -1.92 -11.44
C MET A 281 -11.50 -2.36 -11.87
N ASP A 282 -11.60 -2.74 -13.13
CA ASP A 282 -12.66 -3.55 -13.72
C ASP A 282 -12.04 -4.87 -14.17
N THR A 283 -12.62 -5.98 -13.71
CA THR A 283 -12.13 -7.34 -13.94
C THR A 283 -12.17 -7.77 -15.41
N GLU A 284 -12.99 -7.11 -16.23
CA GLU A 284 -13.12 -7.35 -17.66
C GLU A 284 -12.32 -6.33 -18.51
N GLN A 285 -11.63 -5.36 -17.88
CA GLN A 285 -10.88 -4.34 -18.60
C GLN A 285 -9.44 -4.23 -18.08
N PRO A 286 -8.49 -4.99 -18.65
CA PRO A 286 -7.08 -4.92 -18.25
C PRO A 286 -6.45 -3.52 -18.28
N ALA A 287 -6.98 -2.60 -19.10
CA ALA A 287 -6.59 -1.18 -19.11
C ALA A 287 -6.80 -0.43 -17.80
N THR A 288 -7.58 -0.98 -16.88
CA THR A 288 -7.81 -0.42 -15.54
C THR A 288 -6.89 -1.01 -14.47
N TRP A 289 -6.12 -2.06 -14.80
CA TRP A 289 -5.28 -2.76 -13.85
C TRP A 289 -3.99 -2.00 -13.55
N GLY A 290 -3.38 -2.31 -12.41
CA GLY A 290 -2.10 -1.76 -11.99
C GLY A 290 -0.94 -2.42 -12.74
N GLY A 291 0.27 -1.95 -12.46
CA GLY A 291 1.50 -2.53 -12.97
C GLY A 291 2.19 -3.44 -11.97
N LEU A 292 2.58 -4.64 -12.40
CA LEU A 292 3.61 -5.46 -11.76
C LEU A 292 4.91 -5.28 -12.55
N ALA A 293 5.87 -4.57 -11.97
CA ALA A 293 7.20 -4.42 -12.54
C ALA A 293 8.15 -5.47 -11.96
N PHE A 294 8.89 -6.14 -12.85
CA PHE A 294 9.87 -7.16 -12.47
C PHE A 294 11.20 -6.50 -12.11
N GLY A 295 11.47 -6.40 -10.81
CA GLY A 295 12.65 -5.75 -10.24
C GLY A 295 12.39 -4.34 -9.73
N VAL A 296 13.21 -3.90 -8.78
CA VAL A 296 13.15 -2.54 -8.23
C VAL A 296 13.97 -1.60 -9.12
N PRO A 297 13.35 -0.60 -9.75
CA PRO A 297 14.05 0.29 -10.67
C PRO A 297 15.02 1.21 -9.93
N ALA A 298 16.30 1.15 -10.30
CA ALA A 298 17.30 2.09 -9.82
C ALA A 298 17.09 3.47 -10.46
N TYR A 299 17.24 4.53 -9.67
CA TYR A 299 17.23 5.89 -10.20
C TYR A 299 18.53 6.18 -10.95
N ALA A 300 18.44 6.34 -12.27
CA ALA A 300 19.53 6.87 -13.07
C ALA A 300 19.39 8.39 -13.19
N ALA A 301 20.15 9.14 -12.39
CA ALA A 301 20.15 10.59 -12.46
C ALA A 301 20.51 11.06 -13.89
N PRO A 302 19.78 12.03 -14.45
CA PRO A 302 20.14 12.61 -15.73
C PRO A 302 21.52 13.27 -15.61
N PRO A 303 22.36 13.25 -16.67
CA PRO A 303 23.65 13.93 -16.66
C PRO A 303 23.47 15.40 -16.27
N ALA A 304 24.04 15.79 -15.14
CA ALA A 304 23.90 17.14 -14.58
C ALA A 304 25.19 17.55 -13.85
N PHE A 305 25.49 18.85 -13.86
CA PHE A 305 26.51 19.41 -12.99
C PHE A 305 25.85 19.75 -11.65
N PRO A 306 26.26 19.14 -10.51
CA PRO A 306 25.72 19.49 -9.21
C PRO A 306 25.96 20.98 -8.90
N GLU A 307 24.91 21.69 -8.55
CA GLU A 307 24.97 23.14 -8.25
C GLU A 307 24.66 23.43 -6.79
N GLY A 308 23.79 22.63 -6.17
CA GLY A 308 23.34 22.90 -4.82
C GLY A 308 22.83 21.67 -4.10
N THR A 309 22.61 21.87 -2.80
CA THR A 309 21.92 20.91 -1.94
C THR A 309 20.89 21.66 -1.12
N THR A 310 19.66 21.13 -1.09
CA THR A 310 18.57 21.64 -0.26
C THR A 310 18.28 20.61 0.82
N THR A 311 18.21 21.05 2.08
CA THR A 311 17.77 20.24 3.22
C THR A 311 16.41 20.74 3.68
N ILE A 312 15.43 19.85 3.77
CA ILE A 312 14.06 20.13 4.18
C ILE A 312 13.79 19.34 5.46
N ARG A 313 13.41 20.05 6.52
CA ARG A 313 13.02 19.50 7.83
C ARG A 313 12.04 20.47 8.47
N HIS A 314 11.03 19.99 9.19
CA HIS A 314 10.02 20.87 9.78
C HIS A 314 10.65 21.98 10.65
N GLY A 315 10.31 23.23 10.37
CA GLY A 315 10.81 24.43 11.04
C GLY A 315 12.20 24.90 10.58
N LEU A 316 12.96 24.08 9.84
CA LEU A 316 14.26 24.50 9.29
C LEU A 316 14.05 25.47 8.14
N GLU A 317 14.53 26.71 8.31
CA GLU A 317 14.43 27.78 7.31
C GLU A 317 12.99 28.01 6.81
N GLY A 318 12.00 27.82 7.70
CA GLY A 318 10.58 28.05 7.43
C GLY A 318 9.87 26.91 6.70
N ALA A 319 10.51 25.75 6.48
CA ALA A 319 9.84 24.61 5.85
C ALA A 319 8.74 24.03 6.75
N THR A 320 7.57 23.76 6.17
CA THR A 320 6.47 23.02 6.80
C THR A 320 6.45 21.61 6.25
N VAL A 321 6.90 20.66 7.06
CA VAL A 321 6.73 19.21 6.80
C VAL A 321 5.57 18.75 7.66
N THR A 322 4.68 17.95 7.10
CA THR A 322 3.58 17.33 7.83
C THR A 322 3.77 15.83 7.79
N ASP A 323 3.56 15.15 8.90
CA ASP A 323 3.65 13.71 8.99
C ASP A 323 2.49 13.11 9.80
N ALA A 324 2.32 11.78 9.78
CA ALA A 324 1.26 11.11 10.52
C ALA A 324 1.61 9.65 10.83
N ASP A 325 1.26 9.23 12.05
CA ASP A 325 1.22 7.84 12.50
C ASP A 325 -0.20 7.29 12.30
N VAL A 326 -0.35 6.19 11.56
CA VAL A 326 -1.65 5.68 11.08
C VAL A 326 -1.80 4.18 11.40
N GLY A 327 -2.87 3.82 12.10
CA GLY A 327 -3.21 2.43 12.43
C GLY A 327 -3.24 2.18 13.94
N GLY A 328 -2.51 1.16 14.39
CA GLY A 328 -2.42 0.75 15.79
C GLY A 328 -1.48 1.58 16.65
N SER A 329 -0.52 2.27 16.02
CA SER A 329 0.52 3.00 16.71
C SER A 329 1.29 2.09 17.70
N SER A 330 1.93 2.64 18.73
CA SER A 330 2.75 1.89 19.69
C SER A 330 1.97 1.15 20.78
N LEU A 331 0.64 1.31 20.82
CA LEU A 331 -0.23 0.69 21.83
C LEU A 331 -1.24 -0.30 21.20
N CYS A 332 -0.96 -0.75 19.98
CA CYS A 332 -1.78 -1.72 19.28
C CYS A 332 -3.27 -1.40 19.22
N GLY A 333 -3.57 -0.13 18.93
CA GLY A 333 -4.94 0.34 18.80
C GLY A 333 -5.75 0.15 20.08
N TYR A 334 -5.12 0.19 21.26
CA TYR A 334 -5.76 -0.04 22.56
C TYR A 334 -7.09 0.71 22.74
N ALA A 335 -7.23 1.90 22.17
CA ALA A 335 -8.47 2.69 22.20
C ALA A 335 -9.67 2.02 21.49
N ALA A 336 -9.41 1.10 20.57
CA ALA A 336 -10.40 0.29 19.86
C ALA A 336 -10.57 -1.12 20.46
N ALA A 337 -9.80 -1.48 21.49
CA ALA A 337 -9.92 -2.81 22.10
C ALA A 337 -11.15 -2.92 23.03
N PRO A 338 -11.73 -4.12 23.20
CA PRO A 338 -11.41 -5.37 22.49
C PRO A 338 -12.07 -5.50 21.11
N ASP A 339 -13.05 -4.65 20.80
CA ASP A 339 -13.88 -4.71 19.60
C ASP A 339 -13.31 -3.77 18.53
N PHE A 340 -12.30 -4.26 17.80
CA PHE A 340 -11.48 -3.41 16.93
C PHE A 340 -12.21 -2.93 15.67
N PHE A 341 -12.95 -3.81 14.99
CA PHE A 341 -13.54 -3.53 13.67
C PHE A 341 -14.39 -2.23 13.63
N PRO A 342 -15.24 -1.90 14.61
CA PRO A 342 -16.03 -0.67 14.58
C PRO A 342 -15.23 0.65 14.64
N THR A 343 -14.00 0.64 15.16
CA THR A 343 -13.30 1.90 15.52
C THR A 343 -11.84 1.99 15.09
N TRP A 344 -11.11 0.86 15.00
CA TRP A 344 -9.67 0.86 14.76
C TRP A 344 -9.28 1.56 13.45
N GLY A 345 -10.02 1.30 12.35
CA GLY A 345 -9.75 1.90 11.04
C GLY A 345 -9.95 3.43 11.00
N SER A 346 -10.53 4.01 12.05
CA SER A 346 -10.80 5.45 12.21
C SER A 346 -9.93 6.13 13.26
N LEU A 347 -8.96 5.43 13.86
CA LEU A 347 -8.02 6.04 14.80
C LEU A 347 -7.15 7.09 14.08
N ASN A 348 -6.86 8.18 14.81
CA ASN A 348 -6.02 9.29 14.36
C ASN A 348 -5.11 9.72 15.53
N TYR A 349 -3.85 10.05 15.21
CA TYR A 349 -2.81 10.40 16.18
C TYR A 349 -2.15 11.74 15.87
N ALA A 350 -2.92 12.73 15.40
CA ALA A 350 -2.40 14.05 15.07
C ALA A 350 -1.62 14.70 16.23
N GLY A 351 -0.49 15.33 15.91
CA GLY A 351 0.39 16.03 16.84
C GLY A 351 1.17 15.11 17.78
N LYS A 352 1.21 13.81 17.51
CA LYS A 352 2.03 12.86 18.28
C LYS A 352 3.52 13.12 17.99
N ASP A 353 4.35 13.06 19.02
CA ASP A 353 5.78 13.39 18.97
C ASP A 353 6.70 12.23 18.53
N PHE A 354 6.13 11.06 18.31
CA PHE A 354 6.82 9.89 17.76
C PHE A 354 5.89 9.02 16.91
N LEU A 355 6.46 8.26 15.99
CA LEU A 355 5.75 7.37 15.08
C LEU A 355 6.12 5.91 15.34
N ASN A 356 5.20 4.99 15.02
CA ASN A 356 5.48 3.56 14.91
C ASN A 356 5.39 3.14 13.44
N ILE A 357 6.37 2.36 12.97
CA ILE A 357 6.27 1.66 11.68
C ILE A 357 6.31 0.18 12.01
N GLN A 358 5.23 -0.55 11.72
CA GLN A 358 5.08 -1.94 12.16
C GLN A 358 4.15 -2.77 11.26
N ASN A 359 4.61 -3.95 10.86
CA ASN A 359 3.83 -5.04 10.24
C ASN A 359 4.44 -6.38 10.67
N GLN A 360 3.66 -7.46 10.66
CA GLN A 360 4.09 -8.79 11.07
C GLN A 360 3.45 -9.87 10.20
N GLY A 361 3.94 -11.10 10.29
CA GLY A 361 3.42 -12.24 9.51
C GLY A 361 2.12 -12.84 10.07
N ASP A 362 1.84 -12.64 11.35
CA ASP A 362 0.60 -13.12 11.95
C ASP A 362 -0.52 -12.10 11.74
N VAL A 363 -1.51 -12.49 10.95
CA VAL A 363 -2.69 -11.66 10.67
C VAL A 363 -3.44 -11.30 11.94
N ALA A 364 -3.36 -12.07 13.04
CA ALA A 364 -4.04 -11.72 14.29
C ALA A 364 -3.56 -10.41 14.94
N ASP A 365 -2.32 -10.00 14.64
CA ASP A 365 -1.65 -8.87 15.28
C ASP A 365 -1.84 -7.56 14.52
N TRP A 366 -2.71 -7.56 13.50
CA TRP A 366 -3.07 -6.35 12.76
C TRP A 366 -3.47 -5.14 13.61
N PRO A 367 -4.05 -5.28 14.83
CA PRO A 367 -4.28 -4.11 15.68
C PRO A 367 -3.01 -3.35 16.06
N CYS A 368 -1.84 -3.97 15.97
CA CYS A 368 -0.52 -3.38 16.17
C CYS A 368 0.09 -2.76 14.92
N PHE A 369 -0.49 -2.98 13.74
CA PHE A 369 0.12 -2.53 12.50
C PHE A 369 0.05 -1.01 12.38
N SER A 370 1.14 -0.40 11.95
CA SER A 370 1.26 1.06 11.91
C SER A 370 2.06 1.50 10.69
N ARG A 371 1.53 2.51 10.01
CA ARG A 371 2.14 3.18 8.86
C ARG A 371 2.56 4.57 9.24
N TYR A 372 3.57 5.03 8.53
CA TYR A 372 4.00 6.41 8.60
C TYR A 372 3.77 7.12 7.27
N TYR A 373 3.19 8.32 7.30
CA TYR A 373 3.02 9.18 6.14
C TYR A 373 3.78 10.48 6.34
N VAL A 374 4.41 11.01 5.29
CA VAL A 374 5.13 12.28 5.36
C VAL A 374 5.06 13.05 4.04
N THR A 375 4.88 14.36 4.14
CA THR A 375 4.84 15.29 3.01
C THR A 375 5.92 16.36 3.14
N PHE A 376 6.83 16.42 2.16
CA PHE A 376 7.87 17.44 2.06
C PHE A 376 7.55 18.44 0.94
N PRO A 377 7.55 19.76 1.24
CA PRO A 377 7.43 20.77 0.21
C PRO A 377 8.73 20.88 -0.60
N LEU A 378 8.64 20.96 -1.92
CA LEU A 378 9.80 20.99 -2.83
C LEU A 378 10.04 22.36 -3.48
N ASP A 379 9.30 23.38 -3.06
CA ASP A 379 9.34 24.76 -3.58
C ASP A 379 10.71 25.45 -3.40
N ARG A 380 11.52 24.97 -2.45
CA ARG A 380 12.87 25.47 -2.18
C ARG A 380 13.93 24.92 -3.13
N ILE A 381 13.58 23.97 -3.98
CA ILE A 381 14.45 23.48 -5.05
C ILE A 381 14.20 24.36 -6.28
N PRO A 382 15.24 24.93 -6.90
CA PRO A 382 15.03 25.74 -8.10
C PRO A 382 14.26 24.97 -9.18
N ALA A 383 13.32 25.65 -9.85
CA ALA A 383 12.58 25.05 -10.95
C ALA A 383 13.54 24.64 -12.08
N ASN A 384 13.17 23.61 -12.85
CA ASN A 384 13.90 23.12 -14.02
C ASN A 384 15.32 22.57 -13.76
N THR A 385 15.67 22.29 -12.50
CA THR A 385 16.91 21.55 -12.19
C THR A 385 16.71 20.05 -12.33
N ALA A 386 17.80 19.32 -12.60
CA ALA A 386 17.85 17.89 -12.42
C ALA A 386 18.06 17.54 -10.95
N ILE A 387 17.36 16.52 -10.48
CA ILE A 387 17.65 15.88 -9.20
C ILE A 387 18.80 14.89 -9.42
N VAL A 388 19.91 15.09 -8.72
CA VAL A 388 21.08 14.21 -8.76
C VAL A 388 20.91 13.07 -7.77
N SER A 389 20.49 13.40 -6.54
CA SER A 389 20.15 12.43 -5.51
C SER A 389 19.24 13.04 -4.46
N ALA A 390 18.48 12.20 -3.76
CA ALA A 390 17.72 12.58 -2.59
C ALA A 390 17.70 11.46 -1.54
N THR A 391 17.91 11.83 -0.28
CA THR A 391 17.92 10.91 0.86
C THR A 391 16.93 11.36 1.90
N LEU A 392 16.02 10.47 2.28
CA LEU A 392 15.19 10.59 3.47
C LEU A 392 15.94 10.02 4.67
N THR A 393 15.95 10.75 5.79
CA THR A 393 16.52 10.30 7.06
C THR A 393 15.47 10.32 8.15
N LEU A 394 15.33 9.21 8.86
CA LEU A 394 14.59 9.09 10.13
C LEU A 394 15.56 8.70 11.25
N TYR A 395 15.25 9.06 12.49
CA TYR A 395 16.11 8.76 13.65
C TYR A 395 15.43 7.79 14.60
N LEU A 396 15.97 6.57 14.67
CA LEU A 396 15.48 5.48 15.50
C LEU A 396 15.85 5.72 16.96
N TRP A 397 14.89 5.62 17.87
CA TRP A 397 15.15 5.73 19.31
C TRP A 397 14.61 4.56 20.14
N GLY A 398 13.77 3.70 19.57
CA GLY A 398 13.16 2.56 20.26
C GLY A 398 12.51 1.57 19.31
N GLY A 399 11.93 0.51 19.86
CA GLY A 399 11.17 -0.48 19.09
C GLY A 399 10.40 -1.44 19.99
N ALA A 400 9.66 -2.34 19.36
CA ALA A 400 8.89 -3.38 20.02
C ALA A 400 9.80 -4.51 20.56
N GLY A 401 9.30 -5.31 21.50
CA GLY A 401 9.98 -6.53 21.98
C GLY A 401 10.84 -6.39 23.23
N GLU A 402 10.96 -5.20 23.82
CA GLU A 402 11.80 -5.02 25.00
C GLU A 402 11.34 -5.95 26.14
N GLY A 403 12.25 -6.80 26.62
CA GLY A 403 11.98 -7.76 27.69
C GLY A 403 11.13 -8.97 27.29
N LEU A 404 10.86 -9.19 26.00
CA LEU A 404 10.10 -10.33 25.47
C LEU A 404 11.02 -11.40 24.86
N ASP A 405 10.45 -12.58 24.59
CA ASP A 405 11.11 -13.71 23.89
C ASP A 405 10.21 -14.18 22.72
N PRO A 406 10.65 -14.07 21.45
CA PRO A 406 11.93 -13.48 21.03
C PRO A 406 12.02 -12.00 21.41
N GLY A 407 13.23 -11.47 21.59
CA GLY A 407 13.44 -10.05 21.85
C GLY A 407 13.14 -9.17 20.62
N PRO A 408 13.52 -7.87 20.65
CA PRO A 408 13.41 -6.98 19.49
C PRO A 408 14.05 -7.59 18.24
N GLN A 409 13.38 -7.48 17.09
CA GLN A 409 13.83 -8.05 15.82
C GLN A 409 14.18 -6.95 14.80
N PRO A 410 15.01 -7.22 13.78
CA PRO A 410 15.20 -6.31 12.65
C PRO A 410 13.90 -6.09 11.85
N SER A 411 13.77 -4.93 11.20
CA SER A 411 12.64 -4.63 10.32
C SER A 411 13.08 -4.27 8.91
N LEU A 412 12.37 -4.74 7.89
CA LEU A 412 12.54 -4.22 6.54
C LEU A 412 11.48 -3.15 6.28
N ILE A 413 11.88 -1.88 6.37
CA ILE A 413 10.99 -0.75 6.14
C ILE A 413 11.09 -0.30 4.68
N GLN A 414 9.98 -0.37 3.96
CA GLN A 414 9.85 0.11 2.59
C GLN A 414 9.31 1.54 2.56
N VAL A 415 9.79 2.33 1.59
CA VAL A 415 9.27 3.66 1.25
C VAL A 415 8.47 3.56 -0.04
N LEU A 416 7.24 4.08 -0.01
CA LEU A 416 6.31 4.12 -1.12
C LEU A 416 5.92 5.56 -1.42
N SER A 417 5.82 5.91 -2.69
CA SER A 417 5.19 7.16 -3.10
C SER A 417 3.67 7.06 -2.94
N VAL A 418 3.01 8.18 -2.64
CA VAL A 418 1.55 8.30 -2.67
C VAL A 418 1.14 9.50 -3.51
N ASP A 419 -0.04 9.42 -4.12
CA ASP A 419 -0.50 10.33 -5.17
C ASP A 419 -1.54 11.36 -4.70
N ARG A 420 -2.15 11.14 -3.54
CA ARG A 420 -3.17 12.02 -2.96
C ARG A 420 -2.64 12.80 -1.78
N ASP A 421 -3.19 14.00 -1.62
CA ASP A 421 -2.97 14.80 -0.42
C ASP A 421 -3.75 14.22 0.77
N TRP A 422 -3.33 14.60 1.96
CA TRP A 422 -3.93 14.15 3.21
C TRP A 422 -3.74 15.21 4.30
N ASP A 423 -4.59 15.18 5.32
CA ASP A 423 -4.57 16.12 6.44
C ASP A 423 -4.30 15.33 7.72
N GLU A 424 -3.25 15.69 8.44
CA GLU A 424 -2.83 15.06 9.69
C GLU A 424 -3.97 14.98 10.71
N ALA A 425 -4.83 16.00 10.79
CA ALA A 425 -5.93 16.06 11.75
C ALA A 425 -7.08 15.08 11.42
N THR A 426 -7.08 14.48 10.23
CA THR A 426 -8.18 13.61 9.77
C THR A 426 -7.72 12.30 9.15
N ILE A 427 -6.43 12.11 8.91
CA ILE A 427 -5.91 10.88 8.32
C ILE A 427 -6.12 9.69 9.27
N THR A 428 -6.63 8.60 8.73
CA THR A 428 -6.86 7.32 9.41
C THR A 428 -6.47 6.18 8.48
N TRP A 429 -6.46 4.96 8.99
CA TRP A 429 -6.20 3.78 8.17
C TRP A 429 -7.14 3.70 6.95
N ASN A 430 -8.43 3.98 7.15
CA ASN A 430 -9.47 3.82 6.13
C ASN A 430 -9.55 4.96 5.09
N ASN A 431 -8.89 6.10 5.33
CA ASN A 431 -8.92 7.23 4.39
C ASN A 431 -7.54 7.65 3.86
N ALA A 432 -6.46 7.07 4.40
CA ALA A 432 -5.11 7.36 3.97
C ALA A 432 -4.91 7.07 2.47
N PRO A 433 -4.05 7.82 1.77
CA PRO A 433 -3.69 7.53 0.39
C PRO A 433 -3.13 6.11 0.21
N GLN A 434 -3.55 5.41 -0.84
CA GLN A 434 -2.94 4.13 -1.18
C GLN A 434 -1.54 4.33 -1.77
N ALA A 435 -0.72 3.29 -1.65
CA ALA A 435 0.58 3.23 -2.29
C ALA A 435 0.42 3.45 -3.81
N LYS A 436 1.13 4.43 -4.36
CA LYS A 436 1.28 4.59 -5.82
C LYS A 436 2.34 3.63 -6.33
N GLU A 437 3.51 3.61 -5.70
CA GLU A 437 4.65 2.79 -6.10
C GLU A 437 5.69 2.65 -4.98
N ASN A 438 6.18 1.43 -4.71
CA ASN A 438 7.32 1.19 -3.81
C ASN A 438 8.64 1.61 -4.47
N ILE A 439 9.48 2.34 -3.73
CA ILE A 439 10.63 3.08 -4.25
C ILE A 439 11.95 2.46 -3.78
N SER A 440 12.07 2.24 -2.47
CA SER A 440 13.29 1.70 -1.84
C SER A 440 12.94 1.04 -0.50
N ALA A 441 13.89 0.30 0.05
CA ALA A 441 13.75 -0.36 1.35
C ALA A 441 15.09 -0.36 2.08
N THR A 442 15.04 -0.37 3.42
CA THR A 442 16.21 -0.42 4.28
C THR A 442 15.92 -1.32 5.47
N TRP A 443 16.83 -2.25 5.77
CA TRP A 443 16.83 -3.00 7.01
C TRP A 443 17.21 -2.07 8.18
N VAL A 444 16.36 -2.06 9.21
CA VAL A 444 16.53 -1.28 10.43
C VAL A 444 16.76 -2.24 11.58
N GLU A 445 17.95 -2.17 12.17
CA GLU A 445 18.34 -2.99 13.31
C GLU A 445 17.65 -2.52 14.59
N PRO A 446 17.32 -3.44 15.52
CA PRO A 446 16.76 -3.08 16.81
C PRO A 446 17.77 -2.30 17.66
N VAL A 447 17.27 -1.60 18.67
CA VAL A 447 18.07 -0.94 19.70
C VAL A 447 17.90 -1.68 21.03
N ASP A 448 19.02 -1.98 21.70
CA ASP A 448 19.01 -2.67 22.99
C ASP A 448 18.66 -1.73 24.17
N ALA A 449 18.85 -0.42 23.98
CA ALA A 449 18.55 0.62 24.94
C ALA A 449 18.35 1.96 24.21
N TYR A 450 17.69 2.91 24.87
CA TYR A 450 17.52 4.26 24.34
C TYR A 450 18.87 4.90 23.97
N PRO A 451 19.10 5.25 22.68
CA PRO A 451 20.40 5.74 22.21
C PRO A 451 20.69 7.20 22.56
N GLY A 452 19.75 7.91 23.20
CA GLY A 452 19.81 9.36 23.34
C GLY A 452 19.27 10.07 22.10
N ARG A 453 19.05 11.39 22.21
CA ARG A 453 18.63 12.21 21.06
C ARG A 453 19.84 12.58 20.18
N PRO A 454 19.67 12.68 18.85
CA PRO A 454 18.42 12.54 18.09
C PRO A 454 17.96 11.10 17.84
N GLY A 455 18.76 10.09 18.19
CA GLY A 455 18.54 8.70 17.81
C GLY A 455 19.57 8.22 16.79
N ILE A 456 19.42 6.99 16.31
CA ILE A 456 20.28 6.39 15.28
C ILE A 456 19.70 6.73 13.90
N PRO A 457 20.44 7.44 13.03
CA PRO A 457 19.93 7.79 11.71
C PRO A 457 19.87 6.57 10.79
N TYR A 458 18.73 6.40 10.13
CA TYR A 458 18.54 5.47 9.01
C TYR A 458 18.16 6.24 7.75
N HIS A 459 18.55 5.69 6.60
CA HIS A 459 18.47 6.38 5.33
C HIS A 459 17.73 5.56 4.27
N TRP A 460 16.94 6.25 3.45
CA TRP A 460 16.31 5.69 2.26
C TRP A 460 16.62 6.57 1.05
N ASP A 461 16.95 5.93 -0.07
CA ASP A 461 17.05 6.61 -1.36
C ASP A 461 15.65 6.90 -1.89
N VAL A 462 15.32 8.18 -2.01
CA VAL A 462 14.04 8.66 -2.55
C VAL A 462 14.24 9.53 -3.79
N SER A 463 15.42 9.43 -4.42
CA SER A 463 15.83 10.25 -5.56
C SER A 463 14.80 10.20 -6.70
N ARG A 464 14.29 9.00 -7.02
CA ARG A 464 13.27 8.83 -8.05
C ARG A 464 11.98 9.56 -7.71
N ALA A 465 11.46 9.37 -6.49
CA ALA A 465 10.21 9.99 -6.07
C ALA A 465 10.32 11.52 -6.01
N VAL A 466 11.47 12.05 -5.58
CA VAL A 466 11.76 13.49 -5.59
C VAL A 466 11.87 14.02 -7.02
N ALA A 467 12.53 13.31 -7.92
CA ALA A 467 12.63 13.69 -9.32
C ALA A 467 11.26 13.76 -10.00
N GLU A 468 10.39 12.77 -9.74
CA GLU A 468 9.02 12.75 -10.25
C GLU A 468 8.17 13.88 -9.67
N ALA A 469 8.18 14.08 -8.34
CA ALA A 469 7.41 15.12 -7.68
C ALA A 469 7.87 16.54 -8.10
N HIS A 470 9.19 16.77 -8.18
CA HIS A 470 9.78 18.03 -8.62
C HIS A 470 9.42 18.35 -10.08
N ALA A 471 9.48 17.35 -10.97
CA ALA A 471 9.09 17.51 -12.37
C ALA A 471 7.59 17.84 -12.53
N CYS A 472 6.75 17.35 -11.62
CA CYS A 472 5.32 17.64 -11.58
C CYS A 472 4.97 18.95 -10.83
N GLY A 473 5.95 19.63 -10.23
CA GLY A 473 5.71 20.80 -9.39
C GLY A 473 4.89 20.50 -8.13
N SER A 474 4.89 19.26 -7.67
CA SER A 474 4.13 18.80 -6.50
C SER A 474 5.04 18.60 -5.28
N PRO A 475 4.48 18.62 -4.05
CA PRO A 475 5.18 18.10 -2.88
C PRO A 475 5.59 16.64 -3.06
N LEU A 476 6.65 16.22 -2.37
CA LEU A 476 6.96 14.80 -2.21
C LEU A 476 6.04 14.23 -1.13
N ARG A 477 5.24 13.22 -1.47
CA ARG A 477 4.39 12.50 -0.50
C ARG A 477 4.80 11.04 -0.44
N LEU A 478 5.07 10.56 0.77
CA LEU A 478 5.54 9.21 1.02
C LEU A 478 4.68 8.51 2.07
N ALA A 479 4.60 7.19 1.95
CA ALA A 479 4.20 6.28 2.99
C ALA A 479 5.36 5.32 3.29
N MET A 480 5.49 4.89 4.54
CA MET A 480 6.49 3.92 4.98
C MET A 480 5.82 2.79 5.75
N TYR A 481 6.23 1.57 5.45
CA TYR A 481 5.63 0.38 6.04
C TYR A 481 6.60 -0.81 6.06
N GLU A 482 6.46 -1.68 7.05
CA GLU A 482 7.25 -2.91 7.13
C GLU A 482 6.69 -3.97 6.18
N SER A 483 7.59 -4.75 5.56
CA SER A 483 7.22 -5.94 4.81
C SER A 483 7.60 -7.24 5.50
N ASP A 484 8.46 -7.19 6.52
CA ASP A 484 8.92 -8.36 7.23
C ASP A 484 7.81 -9.04 8.05
N TRP A 485 8.15 -10.18 8.65
CA TRP A 485 7.19 -11.07 9.30
C TRP A 485 7.39 -11.21 10.81
N ALA A 486 8.51 -10.72 11.35
CA ALA A 486 8.91 -11.05 12.69
C ALA A 486 7.98 -10.38 13.73
N TYR A 487 7.58 -11.11 14.76
CA TYR A 487 7.05 -10.43 15.95
C TYR A 487 8.12 -9.52 16.51
N HIS A 488 7.68 -8.43 17.13
CA HIS A 488 8.58 -7.45 17.76
C HIS A 488 9.55 -6.75 16.79
N SER A 489 9.18 -6.66 15.51
CA SER A 489 9.87 -5.85 14.51
C SER A 489 9.62 -4.35 14.71
N GLY A 490 8.40 -3.91 15.08
CA GLY A 490 8.01 -2.49 15.08
C GLY A 490 9.06 -1.47 15.58
N LYS A 491 9.24 -0.38 14.84
CA LYS A 491 10.30 0.62 15.08
C LYS A 491 9.73 1.99 15.41
N TYR A 492 10.35 2.67 16.38
CA TYR A 492 9.94 4.00 16.85
C TYR A 492 10.93 5.09 16.42
N PHE A 493 10.41 6.11 15.75
CA PHE A 493 11.17 7.27 15.28
C PHE A 493 10.53 8.57 15.75
N ASP A 494 11.28 9.67 15.72
CA ASP A 494 10.74 11.01 15.97
C ASP A 494 9.87 11.48 14.77
N THR A 495 8.79 12.22 15.08
CA THR A 495 7.94 12.89 14.08
C THR A 495 8.38 14.32 13.84
N CYS A 496 7.73 15.04 12.92
CA CYS A 496 7.91 16.47 12.76
C CYS A 496 7.49 17.31 13.99
N ASP A 497 6.63 16.76 14.84
CA ASP A 497 6.04 17.42 16.01
C ASP A 497 6.83 17.23 17.30
N VAL A 498 7.95 16.50 17.26
CA VAL A 498 8.86 16.39 18.41
C VAL A 498 9.25 17.79 18.92
N ASP A 499 9.45 17.89 20.24
CA ASP A 499 9.74 19.13 20.94
C ASP A 499 11.00 19.87 20.41
N GLU A 500 11.20 21.10 20.88
CA GLU A 500 12.31 21.96 20.42
C GLU A 500 13.70 21.35 20.64
N TRP A 501 13.87 20.51 21.67
CA TRP A 501 15.11 19.82 21.99
C TRP A 501 15.33 18.56 21.13
N GLY A 502 14.29 18.08 20.44
CA GLY A 502 14.33 16.97 19.49
C GLY A 502 14.38 17.39 18.02
N THR A 503 14.48 18.69 17.73
CA THR A 503 14.42 19.23 16.36
C THR A 503 15.39 18.61 15.36
N GLU A 504 16.54 18.09 15.83
CA GLU A 504 17.50 17.38 14.98
C GLU A 504 17.00 16.01 14.52
N GLY A 505 16.18 15.32 15.33
CA GLY A 505 15.62 14.00 15.04
C GLY A 505 14.43 14.01 14.09
N ARG A 506 13.86 15.18 13.79
CA ARG A 506 12.74 15.31 12.85
C ARG A 506 13.06 14.72 11.48
N PRO A 507 12.08 14.12 10.79
CA PRO A 507 12.22 13.61 9.43
C PRO A 507 12.90 14.63 8.51
N THR A 508 13.96 14.20 7.83
CA THR A 508 14.81 15.11 7.06
C THR A 508 14.97 14.61 5.63
N LEU A 509 14.67 15.46 4.66
CA LEU A 509 14.92 15.21 3.24
C LEU A 509 16.10 16.05 2.77
N ARG A 510 17.15 15.42 2.28
CA ARG A 510 18.33 16.09 1.71
C ARG A 510 18.44 15.80 0.23
N ILE A 511 18.49 16.85 -0.60
CA ILE A 511 18.37 16.75 -2.06
C ILE A 511 19.55 17.47 -2.70
N THR A 512 20.33 16.77 -3.52
CA THR A 512 21.33 17.37 -4.39
C THR A 512 20.74 17.57 -5.78
N TRP A 513 20.84 18.78 -6.31
CA TRP A 513 20.29 19.18 -7.60
C TRP A 513 21.33 19.91 -8.43
N GLY A 514 21.09 19.98 -9.74
CA GLY A 514 22.04 20.56 -10.68
C GLY A 514 21.44 20.91 -12.04
N THR A 515 22.21 21.64 -12.85
CA THR A 515 21.81 21.95 -14.22
C THR A 515 22.09 20.77 -15.14
N ARG A 516 21.09 20.41 -15.95
CA ARG A 516 21.22 19.34 -16.95
C ARG A 516 22.31 19.68 -17.97
N VAL A 517 23.13 18.68 -18.30
CA VAL A 517 24.05 18.78 -19.43
C VAL A 517 23.22 18.62 -20.70
N ALA A 518 23.17 19.65 -21.53
CA ALA A 518 22.61 19.50 -22.87
C ALA A 518 23.42 18.43 -23.61
N THR A 519 22.79 17.35 -24.05
CA THR A 519 23.42 16.42 -24.98
C THR A 519 23.77 17.22 -26.23
N PRO A 520 25.05 17.35 -26.63
CA PRO A 520 25.36 18.08 -27.84
C PRO A 520 24.68 17.34 -28.99
N TYR A 521 23.76 18.02 -29.68
CA TYR A 521 23.30 17.58 -31.00
C TYR A 521 24.55 17.34 -31.84
N SER A 522 24.69 16.14 -32.42
CA SER A 522 25.67 15.93 -33.48
C SER A 522 25.28 16.85 -34.64
N ILE A 523 25.92 18.02 -34.71
CA ILE A 523 25.87 18.86 -35.90
C ILE A 523 26.62 18.07 -36.96
N TYR A 524 25.87 17.41 -37.86
CA TYR A 524 26.41 16.88 -39.10
C TYR A 524 26.90 18.08 -39.91
N LEU A 525 28.19 18.39 -39.82
CA LEU A 525 28.80 19.34 -40.74
C LEU A 525 28.91 18.63 -42.10
N PRO A 526 28.22 19.09 -43.15
CA PRO A 526 28.42 18.53 -44.47
C PRO A 526 29.88 18.76 -44.88
N ASN A 527 30.60 17.67 -45.13
CA ASN A 527 31.94 17.72 -45.74
C ASN A 527 31.82 18.44 -47.08
N THR A 528 32.24 19.70 -47.12
CA THR A 528 32.51 20.40 -48.37
C THR A 528 33.77 19.79 -48.94
N THR A 529 33.59 18.81 -49.83
CA THR A 529 34.63 18.33 -50.73
C THR A 529 35.08 19.50 -51.59
N ARG A 530 36.26 20.03 -51.26
CA ARG A 530 36.95 20.99 -52.13
C ARG A 530 37.54 20.21 -53.29
N THR A 531 36.98 20.43 -54.47
CA THR A 531 37.49 20.00 -55.77
C THR A 531 38.96 20.42 -55.91
N GLY A 532 39.83 19.46 -56.23
CA GLY A 532 41.19 19.70 -56.68
C GLY A 532 41.32 19.26 -58.14
N GLU A 533 41.81 20.17 -58.98
CA GLU A 533 42.35 19.95 -60.32
C GLU A 533 43.53 18.98 -60.33
#